data_AF-A0A6B3RI45-F1
#
_entry.id   AF-A0A6B3RI45-F1
#
_cell.length_a   1.000
_cell.length_b   1.000
_cell.length_c   1.000
_cell.angle_alpha   90.00
_cell.angle_beta   90.00
_cell.angle_gamma   90.00
#
_symmetry.space_group_name_H-M   'P 1'
#
loop_
_entity.id
_entity.type
_entity.pdbx_description
1 polymer ?
#
loop_
_entity_poly.entity_id
_entity_poly.type
_entity_poly.pdbx_seq_one_letter_code
_entity_poly.pdbx_strand_id
1 'polypeptide(L)'
;MRRGLQVLGRGAQLLAAAFVLVWVWLAVQFHAGGALGLALHAVIGLLGLSAVWAALKRRWGLIWAGMGAVLAGFVLWWVMQIPRDDRTWAADVRHGVTGEIDGSRVTLRNVRNFRWQDADTAEENWEVRVVDAARITSLDMFTSVWDSPLIAHVLVSFGFDDGQRIVFSGEIRREKGEVYSALGGFFRRYELVMIAADERDIVHLRTDARGERVSLFPVSLEPEVRKQLFMNFVNRANELAAEPEWYHTIWANCTTVPFRLVKTIAPSVALDWRVLASGYLPAYLHELGVLPPDMPLPDILQRSVLPKSGPEAVSGPAYSESLRQNWVSAP
;
A
#
# COMPACT_ATOMS: atom_id res chain seq x y z
N MET A 1 -15.33 42.29 20.14
CA MET A 1 -14.50 41.64 19.09
C MET A 1 -13.14 41.13 19.61
N ARG A 2 -12.22 41.96 20.12
CA ARG A 2 -10.86 41.54 20.54
C ARG A 2 -10.78 40.41 21.58
N ARG A 3 -11.66 40.39 22.60
CA ARG A 3 -11.71 39.29 23.59
C ARG A 3 -12.16 37.96 22.99
N GLY A 4 -13.09 37.99 22.04
CA GLY A 4 -13.55 36.79 21.32
C GLY A 4 -12.43 36.17 20.46
N LEU A 5 -11.70 37.01 19.70
CA LEU A 5 -10.54 36.55 18.93
C LEU A 5 -9.43 35.97 19.82
N GLN A 6 -9.20 36.54 21.01
CA GLN A 6 -8.19 36.01 21.95
C GLN A 6 -8.58 34.67 22.56
N VAL A 7 -9.87 34.44 22.83
CA VAL A 7 -10.37 33.14 23.34
C VAL A 7 -10.29 32.08 22.24
N LEU A 8 -10.71 32.42 21.02
CA LEU A 8 -10.58 31.53 19.85
C LEU A 8 -9.12 31.15 19.57
N GLY A 9 -8.21 32.13 19.59
CA GLY A 9 -6.77 31.86 19.39
C GLY A 9 -6.16 30.96 20.47
N ARG A 10 -6.60 31.09 21.73
CA ARG A 10 -6.15 30.23 22.84
C ARG A 10 -6.72 28.81 22.75
N GLY A 11 -7.97 28.66 22.31
CA GLY A 11 -8.55 27.36 22.01
C GLY A 11 -7.76 26.64 20.91
N ALA A 12 -7.45 27.34 19.82
CA ALA A 12 -6.63 26.80 18.73
C ALA A 12 -5.22 26.38 19.20
N GLN A 13 -4.59 27.14 20.09
CA GLN A 13 -3.28 26.80 20.67
C GLN A 13 -3.32 25.49 21.47
N LEU A 14 -4.35 25.29 22.30
CA LEU A 14 -4.50 24.06 23.08
C LEU A 14 -4.80 22.86 22.17
N LEU A 15 -5.60 23.04 21.13
CA LEU A 15 -5.85 22.00 20.14
C LEU A 15 -4.57 21.62 19.38
N ALA A 16 -3.75 22.60 19.00
CA ALA A 16 -2.47 22.35 18.36
C ALA A 16 -1.48 21.62 19.31
N ALA A 17 -1.42 22.02 20.58
CA ALA A 17 -0.61 21.34 21.59
C ALA A 17 -1.06 19.89 21.79
N ALA A 18 -2.36 19.67 21.93
CA ALA A 18 -2.95 18.34 22.05
C ALA A 18 -2.65 17.48 20.81
N PHE A 19 -2.79 18.04 19.61
CA PHE A 19 -2.47 17.35 18.36
C PHE A 19 -1.00 16.91 18.33
N VAL A 20 -0.05 17.79 18.64
CA VAL A 20 1.38 17.45 18.69
C VAL A 20 1.65 16.33 19.70
N LEU A 21 1.07 16.42 20.90
CA LEU A 21 1.27 15.39 21.93
C LEU A 21 0.66 14.05 21.52
N VAL A 22 -0.54 14.04 20.92
CA VAL A 22 -1.17 12.82 20.40
C VAL A 22 -0.35 12.24 19.25
N TRP A 23 0.17 13.07 18.35
CA TRP A 23 1.00 12.63 17.24
C TRP A 23 2.30 11.96 17.71
N VAL A 24 2.98 12.57 18.68
CA VAL A 24 4.19 11.98 19.28
C VAL A 24 3.86 10.75 20.12
N TRP A 25 2.73 10.74 20.82
CA TRP A 25 2.24 9.56 21.55
C TRP A 25 2.05 8.38 20.61
N LEU A 26 1.42 8.58 19.45
CA LEU A 26 1.25 7.54 18.44
C LEU A 26 2.60 7.05 17.91
N ALA A 27 3.54 7.96 17.64
CA ALA A 27 4.88 7.58 17.21
C ALA A 27 5.59 6.69 18.24
N VAL A 28 5.48 7.00 19.53
CA VAL A 28 6.03 6.17 20.62
C VAL A 28 5.35 4.81 20.67
N GLN A 29 4.02 4.73 20.53
CA GLN A 29 3.31 3.44 20.52
C GLN A 29 3.82 2.49 19.43
N PHE A 30 4.18 3.01 18.25
CA PHE A 30 4.67 2.20 17.15
C PHE A 30 6.17 1.88 17.23
N HIS A 31 6.96 2.57 18.05
CA HIS A 31 8.43 2.41 18.05
C HIS A 31 9.04 2.00 19.38
N ALA A 32 8.33 2.15 20.49
CA ALA A 32 8.84 1.85 21.82
C ALA A 32 7.85 1.00 22.62
N GLY A 33 8.27 -0.23 22.91
CA GLY A 33 7.57 -1.13 23.84
C GLY A 33 8.18 -1.14 25.24
N GLY A 34 7.56 -1.91 26.14
CA GLY A 34 8.10 -2.20 27.47
C GLY A 34 8.30 -0.95 28.35
N ALA A 35 9.31 -1.01 29.22
CA ALA A 35 9.58 0.06 30.19
C ALA A 35 9.92 1.41 29.53
N LEU A 36 10.63 1.40 28.39
CA LEU A 36 10.95 2.61 27.65
C LEU A 36 9.69 3.26 27.08
N GLY A 37 8.82 2.47 26.44
CA GLY A 37 7.53 2.94 25.95
C GLY A 37 6.69 3.56 27.08
N LEU A 38 6.58 2.87 28.22
CA LEU A 38 5.86 3.38 29.39
C LEU A 38 6.44 4.70 29.91
N ALA A 39 7.77 4.81 30.00
CA ALA A 39 8.45 6.02 30.44
C ALA A 39 8.19 7.20 29.48
N LEU A 40 8.29 6.96 28.16
CA LEU A 40 8.01 7.99 27.15
C LEU A 40 6.55 8.44 27.18
N HIS A 41 5.59 7.53 27.32
CA HIS A 41 4.18 7.88 27.49
C HIS A 41 3.93 8.69 28.77
N ALA A 42 4.60 8.34 29.88
CA ALA A 42 4.52 9.11 31.12
C ALA A 42 5.07 10.53 30.95
N VAL A 43 6.21 10.69 30.25
CA VAL A 43 6.77 12.01 29.92
C VAL A 43 5.78 12.83 29.07
N ILE A 44 5.17 12.24 28.05
CA ILE A 44 4.15 12.92 27.22
C ILE A 44 2.95 13.34 28.08
N GLY A 45 2.49 12.48 28.99
CA GLY A 45 1.42 12.80 29.94
C GLY A 45 1.78 13.98 30.85
N LEU A 46 2.99 14.00 31.40
CA LEU A 46 3.50 15.11 32.23
C LEU A 46 3.61 16.42 31.42
N LEU A 47 4.05 16.35 30.16
CA LEU A 47 4.06 17.51 29.27
C LEU A 47 2.64 18.04 29.03
N GLY A 48 1.66 17.17 28.83
CA GLY A 48 0.25 17.53 28.74
C GLY A 48 -0.25 18.25 30.00
N LEU A 49 0.01 17.70 31.19
CA LEU A 49 -0.34 18.33 32.46
C LEU A 49 0.36 19.69 32.64
N SER A 50 1.63 19.80 32.23
CA SER A 50 2.38 21.06 32.29
C SER A 50 1.78 22.13 31.36
N ALA A 51 1.28 21.72 30.18
CA ALA A 51 0.63 22.62 29.22
C ALA A 51 -0.71 23.13 29.78
N VAL A 52 -1.51 22.26 30.41
CA VAL A 52 -2.75 22.64 31.10
C VAL A 52 -2.45 23.63 32.23
N TRP A 53 -1.47 23.33 33.08
CA TRP A 53 -1.05 24.24 34.16
C TRP A 53 -0.59 25.60 33.61
N ALA A 54 0.23 25.61 32.56
CA ALA A 54 0.71 26.83 31.93
C ALA A 54 -0.46 27.64 31.34
N ALA A 55 -1.46 26.98 30.73
CA ALA A 55 -2.67 27.63 30.21
C ALA A 55 -3.50 28.27 31.33
N LEU A 56 -3.70 27.57 32.45
CA LEU A 56 -4.39 28.08 33.64
C LEU A 56 -3.66 29.30 34.24
N LYS A 57 -2.32 29.28 34.23
CA LYS A 57 -1.48 30.41 34.65
C LYS A 57 -1.28 31.47 33.55
N ARG A 58 -1.93 31.31 32.40
CA ARG A 58 -1.85 32.19 31.22
C ARG A 58 -0.42 32.39 30.68
N ARG A 59 0.47 31.42 30.90
CA ARG A 59 1.87 31.39 30.46
C ARG A 59 2.00 30.75 29.07
N TRP A 60 1.36 31.37 28.07
CA TRP A 60 1.27 30.82 26.70
C TRP A 60 2.64 30.65 26.02
N GLY A 61 3.65 31.45 26.37
CA GLY A 61 5.01 31.28 25.86
C GLY A 61 5.65 29.94 26.25
N LEU A 62 5.34 29.41 27.45
CA LEU A 62 5.84 28.10 27.88
C LEU A 62 5.23 26.95 27.08
N ILE A 63 3.96 27.08 26.68
CA ILE A 63 3.28 26.09 25.84
C ILE A 63 3.96 26.03 24.47
N TRP A 64 4.22 27.18 23.85
CA TRP A 64 4.92 27.24 22.57
C TRP A 64 6.36 26.74 22.64
N ALA A 65 7.11 27.11 23.67
CA ALA A 65 8.46 26.61 23.88
C ALA A 65 8.47 25.08 24.06
N GLY A 66 7.53 24.54 24.85
CA GLY A 66 7.35 23.11 25.04
C GLY A 66 6.97 22.38 23.75
N MET A 67 6.00 22.88 22.99
CA MET A 67 5.62 22.32 21.69
C MET A 67 6.79 22.35 20.70
N GLY A 68 7.54 23.47 20.66
CA GLY A 68 8.72 23.61 19.81
C GLY A 68 9.79 22.58 20.15
N ALA A 69 10.06 22.35 21.44
CA ALA A 69 11.01 21.34 21.89
C ALA A 69 10.56 19.92 21.54
N VAL A 70 9.28 19.59 21.77
CA VAL A 70 8.70 18.28 21.43
C VAL A 70 8.76 18.04 19.92
N LEU A 71 8.38 19.03 19.12
CA LEU A 71 8.41 18.92 17.66
C LEU A 71 9.85 18.81 17.14
N ALA A 72 10.79 19.56 17.69
CA ALA A 72 12.21 19.47 17.32
C ALA A 72 12.77 18.07 17.62
N GLY A 73 12.44 17.51 18.80
CA GLY A 73 12.81 16.15 19.17
C GLY A 73 12.19 15.10 18.23
N PHE A 74 10.90 15.25 17.90
CA PHE A 74 10.21 14.39 16.95
C PHE A 74 10.83 14.47 15.54
N VAL A 75 11.10 15.67 15.03
CA VAL A 75 11.72 15.87 13.71
C VAL A 75 13.13 15.27 13.68
N LEU A 76 13.93 15.50 14.73
CA LEU A 76 15.26 14.91 14.84
C LEU A 76 15.18 13.37 14.79
N TRP A 77 14.32 12.77 15.61
CA TRP A 77 14.07 11.32 15.55
C TRP A 77 13.63 10.86 14.16
N TRP A 78 12.70 11.59 13.53
CA TRP A 78 12.17 11.27 12.21
C TRP A 78 13.26 11.24 11.14
N VAL A 79 14.11 12.26 11.07
CA VAL A 79 15.16 12.35 10.03
C VAL A 79 16.32 11.39 10.24
N MET A 80 16.55 10.94 11.48
CA MET A 80 17.58 9.94 11.80
C MET A 80 17.18 8.50 11.43
N GLN A 81 15.91 8.26 11.09
CA GLN A 81 15.44 6.93 10.71
C GLN A 81 15.83 6.58 9.28
N ILE A 82 16.61 5.50 9.13
CA ILE A 82 17.09 4.98 7.84
C ILE A 82 16.33 3.69 7.52
N PRO A 83 15.70 3.59 6.33
CA PRO A 83 15.05 2.36 5.90
C PRO A 83 16.09 1.26 5.68
N ARG A 84 15.73 0.01 5.95
CA ARG A 84 16.64 -1.14 5.91
C ARG A 84 16.11 -2.25 5.03
N ASP A 85 16.99 -3.04 4.43
CA ASP A 85 16.64 -4.29 3.74
C ASP A 85 17.18 -5.55 4.43
N ASP A 86 18.00 -5.38 5.48
CA ASP A 86 18.78 -6.40 6.16
C ASP A 86 18.16 -6.88 7.48
N ARG A 87 16.82 -6.87 7.57
CA ARG A 87 16.08 -7.37 8.74
C ARG A 87 15.59 -8.80 8.56
N THR A 88 15.14 -9.39 9.66
CA THR A 88 14.45 -10.70 9.61
C THR A 88 13.00 -10.46 9.20
N TRP A 89 12.74 -10.46 7.90
CA TRP A 89 11.42 -10.22 7.33
C TRP A 89 10.46 -11.40 7.50
N ALA A 90 9.16 -11.11 7.49
CA ALA A 90 8.12 -12.13 7.38
C ALA A 90 8.23 -12.89 6.05
N ALA A 91 7.77 -14.14 6.03
CA ALA A 91 7.95 -15.07 4.92
C ALA A 91 7.42 -14.53 3.59
N ASP A 92 6.23 -13.96 3.58
CA ASP A 92 5.49 -13.51 2.41
C ASP A 92 6.05 -12.23 1.76
N VAL A 93 6.93 -11.53 2.46
CA VAL A 93 7.60 -10.29 2.01
C VAL A 93 9.12 -10.36 2.23
N ARG A 94 9.66 -11.58 2.34
CA ARG A 94 11.08 -11.81 2.62
C ARG A 94 11.96 -11.24 1.53
N HIS A 95 11.55 -11.43 0.28
CA HIS A 95 12.24 -10.95 -0.90
C HIS A 95 11.37 -9.94 -1.65
N GLY A 96 12.01 -8.86 -2.11
CA GLY A 96 11.46 -8.04 -3.19
C GLY A 96 11.77 -8.68 -4.53
N VAL A 97 10.88 -8.48 -5.51
CA VAL A 97 11.17 -8.84 -6.90
C VAL A 97 12.32 -7.99 -7.42
N THR A 98 13.20 -8.59 -8.22
CA THR A 98 14.20 -7.86 -9.02
C THR A 98 14.10 -8.32 -10.46
N GLY A 99 14.56 -7.51 -11.41
CA GLY A 99 14.48 -7.84 -12.82
C GLY A 99 15.71 -7.43 -13.62
N GLU A 100 16.23 -8.37 -14.41
CA GLU A 100 17.22 -8.08 -15.45
C GLU A 100 16.49 -7.79 -16.76
N ILE A 101 16.76 -6.63 -17.36
CA ILE A 101 16.08 -6.15 -18.57
C ILE A 101 17.03 -6.27 -19.76
N ASP A 102 16.65 -7.06 -20.76
CA ASP A 102 17.33 -7.19 -22.06
C ASP A 102 16.33 -6.88 -23.19
N GLY A 103 16.23 -5.61 -23.56
CA GLY A 103 15.21 -5.13 -24.50
C GLY A 103 13.80 -5.30 -23.95
N SER A 104 12.99 -6.15 -24.60
CA SER A 104 11.66 -6.52 -24.11
C SER A 104 11.67 -7.79 -23.25
N ARG A 105 12.74 -8.56 -23.26
CA ARG A 105 12.87 -9.76 -22.45
C ARG A 105 13.28 -9.36 -21.03
N VAL A 106 12.53 -9.84 -20.04
CA VAL A 106 12.79 -9.55 -18.63
C VAL A 106 12.89 -10.85 -17.84
N THR A 107 13.99 -11.00 -17.10
CA THR A 107 14.18 -12.10 -16.14
C THR A 107 13.87 -11.58 -14.75
N LEU A 108 12.71 -11.94 -14.22
CA LEU A 108 12.28 -11.62 -12.87
C LEU A 108 12.82 -12.67 -11.90
N ARG A 109 13.41 -12.23 -10.80
CA ARG A 109 13.85 -13.08 -9.68
C ARG A 109 13.01 -12.79 -8.45
N ASN A 110 12.81 -13.81 -7.64
CA ASN A 110 11.95 -13.76 -6.45
C ASN A 110 10.48 -13.47 -6.79
N VAL A 111 9.96 -14.12 -7.84
CA VAL A 111 8.52 -14.12 -8.08
C VAL A 111 7.86 -15.09 -7.11
N ARG A 112 6.93 -14.59 -6.29
CA ARG A 112 6.26 -15.37 -5.26
C ARG A 112 5.20 -16.30 -5.88
N ASN A 113 5.25 -17.59 -5.54
CA ASN A 113 4.25 -18.58 -5.96
C ASN A 113 3.89 -19.50 -4.78
N PHE A 114 3.52 -18.90 -3.66
CA PHE A 114 3.21 -19.61 -2.42
C PHE A 114 1.90 -20.38 -2.55
N ARG A 115 1.81 -21.52 -1.86
CA ARG A 115 0.56 -22.28 -1.70
C ARG A 115 0.02 -22.06 -0.31
N TRP A 116 -1.08 -21.33 -0.19
CA TRP A 116 -1.64 -20.93 1.10
C TRP A 116 -2.58 -22.00 1.66
N GLN A 117 -2.30 -22.47 2.87
CA GLN A 117 -3.21 -23.34 3.62
C GLN A 117 -4.20 -22.50 4.44
N ASP A 118 -3.71 -21.40 5.03
CA ASP A 118 -4.48 -20.41 5.78
C ASP A 118 -3.80 -19.02 5.68
N ALA A 119 -4.27 -18.02 6.43
CA ALA A 119 -3.78 -16.65 6.33
C ALA A 119 -2.30 -16.46 6.70
N ASP A 120 -1.73 -17.40 7.48
CA ASP A 120 -0.40 -17.30 8.08
C ASP A 120 0.53 -18.46 7.67
N THR A 121 -0.02 -19.55 7.11
CA THR A 121 0.70 -20.77 6.74
C THR A 121 0.64 -21.00 5.24
N ALA A 122 1.82 -21.13 4.63
CA ALA A 122 1.98 -21.47 3.23
C ALA A 122 3.20 -22.36 2.98
N GLU A 123 3.14 -23.11 1.88
CA GLU A 123 4.32 -23.69 1.24
C GLU A 123 5.02 -22.57 0.46
N GLU A 124 6.21 -22.17 0.94
CA GLU A 124 6.98 -21.11 0.30
C GLU A 124 7.62 -21.59 -1.01
N ASN A 125 7.45 -20.82 -2.08
CA ASN A 125 8.14 -21.03 -3.36
C ASN A 125 8.44 -19.69 -4.02
N TRP A 126 9.72 -19.42 -4.26
CA TRP A 126 10.23 -18.22 -4.91
C TRP A 126 10.88 -18.59 -6.24
N GLU A 127 10.32 -18.08 -7.32
CA GLU A 127 10.66 -18.49 -8.68
C GLU A 127 11.50 -17.44 -9.41
N VAL A 128 12.19 -17.92 -10.44
CA VAL A 128 12.70 -17.08 -11.51
C VAL A 128 11.76 -17.25 -12.70
N ARG A 129 11.21 -16.15 -13.21
CA ARG A 129 10.35 -16.15 -14.40
C ARG A 129 10.95 -15.30 -15.49
N VAL A 130 10.86 -15.78 -16.72
CA VAL A 130 11.31 -15.05 -17.91
C VAL A 130 10.08 -14.73 -18.75
N VAL A 131 9.90 -13.46 -19.05
CA VAL A 131 8.77 -12.97 -19.83
C VAL A 131 9.25 -12.01 -20.92
N ASP A 132 8.43 -11.81 -21.94
CA ASP A 132 8.64 -10.80 -22.98
C ASP A 132 7.57 -9.72 -22.85
N ALA A 133 7.96 -8.53 -22.42
CA ALA A 133 7.07 -7.40 -22.21
C ALA A 133 6.36 -6.95 -23.51
N ALA A 134 6.90 -7.28 -24.69
CA ALA A 134 6.23 -7.03 -25.96
C ALA A 134 5.03 -7.97 -26.20
N ARG A 135 4.94 -9.08 -25.46
CA ARG A 135 3.89 -10.08 -25.54
C ARG A 135 2.80 -9.92 -24.49
N ILE A 136 2.74 -8.76 -23.83
CA ILE A 136 1.67 -8.43 -22.87
C ILE A 136 0.35 -8.19 -23.62
N THR A 137 -0.60 -9.08 -23.42
CA THR A 137 -1.92 -9.07 -24.06
C THR A 137 -2.98 -8.39 -23.22
N SER A 138 -2.82 -8.35 -21.90
CA SER A 138 -3.84 -7.83 -20.98
C SER A 138 -3.25 -7.24 -19.71
N LEU A 139 -4.02 -6.33 -19.11
CA LEU A 139 -3.75 -5.71 -17.82
C LEU A 139 -5.03 -5.78 -16.99
N ASP A 140 -4.92 -6.26 -15.76
CA ASP A 140 -6.05 -6.30 -14.83
C ASP A 140 -5.66 -5.60 -13.53
N MET A 141 -6.59 -4.83 -12.97
CA MET A 141 -6.49 -4.30 -11.62
C MET A 141 -7.29 -5.17 -10.67
N PHE A 142 -6.65 -5.67 -9.62
CA PHE A 142 -7.36 -6.27 -8.50
C PHE A 142 -7.49 -5.27 -7.36
N THR A 143 -8.65 -5.29 -6.71
CA THR A 143 -8.87 -4.58 -5.45
C THR A 143 -9.24 -5.58 -4.37
N SER A 144 -8.63 -5.48 -3.20
CA SER A 144 -9.02 -6.26 -2.03
C SER A 144 -9.46 -5.36 -0.87
N VAL A 145 -10.61 -5.67 -0.28
CA VAL A 145 -11.23 -4.89 0.79
C VAL A 145 -11.51 -5.79 1.99
N TRP A 146 -11.04 -5.39 3.18
CA TRP A 146 -11.27 -6.12 4.44
C TRP A 146 -11.75 -5.22 5.58
N ASP A 147 -11.05 -4.13 5.90
CA ASP A 147 -11.37 -3.28 7.06
C ASP A 147 -12.41 -2.20 6.75
N SER A 148 -12.28 -1.53 5.60
CA SER A 148 -13.10 -0.38 5.25
C SER A 148 -13.38 -0.35 3.75
N PRO A 149 -14.63 -0.13 3.32
CA PRO A 149 -14.97 0.01 1.91
C PRO A 149 -14.30 1.23 1.24
N LEU A 150 -13.75 2.17 2.03
CA LEU A 150 -13.08 3.35 1.51
C LEU A 150 -11.64 3.07 1.06
N ILE A 151 -11.02 2.00 1.58
CA ILE A 151 -9.61 1.67 1.35
C ILE A 151 -9.54 0.25 0.79
N ALA A 152 -9.11 0.16 -0.47
CA ALA A 152 -8.79 -1.10 -1.11
C ALA A 152 -7.26 -1.26 -1.25
N HIS A 153 -6.79 -2.48 -1.09
CA HIS A 153 -5.45 -2.87 -1.51
C HIS A 153 -5.44 -3.16 -3.00
N VAL A 154 -4.56 -2.50 -3.73
CA VAL A 154 -4.53 -2.53 -5.20
C VAL A 154 -3.37 -3.41 -5.67
N LEU A 155 -3.67 -4.30 -6.61
CA LEU A 155 -2.69 -5.14 -7.30
C LEU A 155 -2.84 -4.94 -8.81
N VAL A 156 -1.74 -5.04 -9.55
CA VAL A 156 -1.74 -4.88 -11.01
C VAL A 156 -1.19 -6.15 -11.66
N SER A 157 -2.01 -6.83 -12.43
CA SER A 157 -1.65 -8.08 -13.11
C SER A 157 -1.44 -7.88 -14.60
N PHE A 158 -0.32 -8.39 -15.10
CA PHE A 158 0.04 -8.41 -16.52
C PHE A 158 -0.13 -9.82 -17.06
N GLY A 159 -0.94 -9.96 -18.12
CA GLY A 159 -1.10 -11.21 -18.86
C GLY A 159 -0.29 -11.24 -20.13
N PHE A 160 0.36 -12.37 -20.37
CA PHE A 160 1.19 -12.64 -21.55
C PHE A 160 0.48 -13.60 -22.51
N ASP A 161 0.91 -13.62 -23.78
CA ASP A 161 0.33 -14.49 -24.82
C ASP A 161 0.61 -16.00 -24.62
N ASP A 162 1.60 -16.33 -23.79
CA ASP A 162 1.96 -17.70 -23.41
C ASP A 162 1.20 -18.22 -22.19
N GLY A 163 0.25 -17.43 -21.67
CA GLY A 163 -0.58 -17.76 -20.52
C GLY A 163 0.03 -17.38 -19.17
N GLN A 164 1.27 -16.87 -19.13
CA GLN A 164 1.83 -16.36 -17.88
C GLN A 164 1.04 -15.13 -17.38
N ARG A 165 0.96 -15.00 -16.06
CA ARG A 165 0.34 -13.88 -15.34
C ARG A 165 1.27 -13.45 -14.22
N ILE A 166 1.63 -12.17 -14.20
CA ILE A 166 2.52 -11.60 -13.18
C ILE A 166 1.80 -10.44 -12.50
N VAL A 167 1.56 -10.59 -11.20
CA VAL A 167 0.91 -9.57 -10.37
C VAL A 167 1.94 -8.79 -9.60
N PHE A 168 1.95 -7.46 -9.76
CA PHE A 168 2.75 -6.55 -8.96
C PHE A 168 1.94 -5.91 -7.85
N SER A 169 2.61 -5.69 -6.71
CA SER A 169 2.07 -4.94 -5.58
C SER A 169 3.18 -4.23 -4.82
N GLY A 170 2.91 -2.98 -4.42
CA GLY A 170 3.72 -2.29 -3.42
C GLY A 170 3.21 -2.65 -2.03
N GLU A 171 3.96 -3.47 -1.32
CA GLU A 171 3.56 -4.04 -0.03
C GLU A 171 4.33 -3.40 1.13
N ILE A 172 3.74 -3.46 2.32
CA ILE A 172 4.49 -3.25 3.56
C ILE A 172 5.48 -4.40 3.75
N ARG A 173 6.75 -4.08 3.99
CA ARG A 173 7.77 -5.06 4.35
C ARG A 173 7.85 -5.17 5.86
N ARG A 174 7.13 -6.14 6.41
CA ARG A 174 7.03 -6.37 7.85
C ARG A 174 8.10 -7.31 8.38
N GLU A 175 8.59 -7.07 9.58
CA GLU A 175 9.49 -7.98 10.29
C GLU A 175 8.78 -9.27 10.74
N LYS A 176 9.53 -10.33 10.99
CA LYS A 176 8.97 -11.59 11.50
C LYS A 176 8.33 -11.36 12.88
N GLY A 177 7.06 -11.72 13.00
CA GLY A 177 6.28 -11.51 14.23
C GLY A 177 5.68 -10.10 14.35
N GLU A 178 5.91 -9.23 13.38
CA GLU A 178 5.26 -7.93 13.31
C GLU A 178 3.81 -8.06 12.81
N VAL A 179 2.90 -7.38 13.52
CA VAL A 179 1.48 -7.34 13.20
C VAL A 179 1.17 -6.08 12.40
N TYR A 180 0.35 -6.24 11.36
CA TYR A 180 -0.09 -5.12 10.53
C TYR A 180 -0.88 -4.06 11.32
N SER A 181 -0.68 -2.81 10.95
CA SER A 181 -1.43 -1.65 11.42
C SER A 181 -1.55 -0.62 10.32
N ALA A 182 -2.78 -0.23 9.99
CA ALA A 182 -3.07 0.83 9.02
C ALA A 182 -2.43 2.18 9.38
N LEU A 183 -2.27 2.45 10.69
CA LEU A 183 -1.67 3.69 11.20
C LEU A 183 -0.13 3.63 11.26
N GLY A 184 0.46 2.44 11.35
CA GLY A 184 1.92 2.29 11.46
C GLY A 184 2.69 2.92 10.28
N GLY A 185 2.10 2.89 9.07
CA GLY A 185 2.69 3.52 7.89
C GLY A 185 2.78 5.05 7.94
N PHE A 186 2.07 5.75 8.83
CA PHE A 186 2.28 7.18 9.07
C PHE A 186 3.55 7.46 9.88
N PHE A 187 4.09 6.44 10.56
CA PHE A 187 5.17 6.58 11.52
C PHE A 187 6.46 5.86 11.10
N ARG A 188 6.66 5.54 9.80
CA ARG A 188 7.83 4.78 9.32
C ARG A 188 8.01 3.45 10.06
N ARG A 189 6.90 2.74 10.29
CA ARG A 189 6.94 1.42 10.92
C ARG A 189 7.44 0.33 9.97
N TYR A 190 7.14 0.47 8.69
CA TYR A 190 7.45 -0.54 7.67
C TYR A 190 8.27 0.06 6.54
N GLU A 191 9.21 -0.71 6.01
CA GLU A 191 9.83 -0.47 4.73
C GLU A 191 8.86 -0.83 3.58
N LEU A 192 9.08 -0.26 2.40
CA LEU A 192 8.33 -0.58 1.18
C LEU A 192 9.03 -1.71 0.44
N VAL A 193 8.26 -2.67 -0.07
CA VAL A 193 8.79 -3.71 -0.97
C VAL A 193 7.88 -3.86 -2.18
N MET A 194 8.48 -4.03 -3.36
CA MET A 194 7.75 -4.48 -4.53
C MET A 194 7.73 -6.01 -4.56
N ILE A 195 6.52 -6.58 -4.59
CA ILE A 195 6.31 -8.02 -4.81
C ILE A 195 5.81 -8.23 -6.23
N ALA A 196 6.39 -9.23 -6.90
CA ALA A 196 5.77 -9.88 -8.05
C ALA A 196 5.32 -11.27 -7.62
N ALA A 197 4.13 -11.69 -8.03
CA ALA A 197 3.58 -12.98 -7.66
C ALA A 197 2.72 -13.60 -8.76
N ASP A 198 2.52 -14.91 -8.68
CA ASP A 198 1.47 -15.60 -9.42
C ASP A 198 0.08 -15.15 -8.92
N GLU A 199 -0.91 -15.06 -9.82
CA GLU A 199 -2.30 -14.74 -9.42
C GLU A 199 -2.81 -15.73 -8.39
N ARG A 200 -2.49 -17.00 -8.55
CA ARG A 200 -2.91 -18.07 -7.65
C ARG A 200 -2.30 -17.97 -6.26
N ASP A 201 -1.14 -17.33 -6.11
CA ASP A 201 -0.62 -17.00 -4.78
C ASP A 201 -1.37 -15.80 -4.20
N ILE A 202 -1.22 -14.65 -4.85
CA ILE A 202 -1.52 -13.37 -4.21
C ILE A 202 -3.02 -13.06 -4.13
N VAL A 203 -3.82 -13.60 -5.06
CA VAL A 203 -5.27 -13.46 -5.08
C VAL A 203 -5.92 -14.49 -4.17
N HIS A 204 -5.49 -15.76 -4.21
CA HIS A 204 -6.04 -16.83 -3.36
C HIS A 204 -5.84 -16.55 -1.87
N LEU A 205 -4.65 -16.04 -1.49
CA LEU A 205 -4.38 -15.55 -0.14
C LEU A 205 -5.50 -14.62 0.35
N ARG A 206 -5.99 -13.75 -0.52
CA ARG A 206 -6.95 -12.71 -0.16
C ARG A 206 -8.38 -13.24 -0.20
N THR A 207 -8.79 -13.92 -1.28
CA THR A 207 -10.15 -14.45 -1.41
C THR A 207 -10.46 -15.55 -0.39
N ASP A 208 -9.57 -16.53 -0.26
CA ASP A 208 -9.85 -17.79 0.40
C ASP A 208 -9.20 -17.85 1.78
N ALA A 209 -7.87 -17.63 1.87
CA ALA A 209 -7.14 -17.77 3.12
C ALA A 209 -7.45 -16.67 4.15
N ARG A 210 -7.63 -15.42 3.69
CA ARG A 210 -8.01 -14.27 4.55
C ARG A 210 -9.50 -13.92 4.49
N GLY A 211 -10.23 -14.37 3.46
CA GLY A 211 -11.66 -14.10 3.30
C GLY A 211 -11.99 -12.64 2.96
N GLU A 212 -11.07 -11.92 2.35
CA GLU A 212 -11.22 -10.54 1.89
C GLU A 212 -12.17 -10.47 0.68
N ARG A 213 -12.83 -9.32 0.50
CA ARG A 213 -13.63 -9.08 -0.71
C ARG A 213 -12.71 -8.64 -1.84
N VAL A 214 -12.43 -9.55 -2.76
CA VAL A 214 -11.59 -9.27 -3.93
C VAL A 214 -12.43 -9.00 -5.18
N SER A 215 -11.99 -8.07 -6.01
CA SER A 215 -12.62 -7.75 -7.28
C SER A 215 -11.55 -7.58 -8.37
N LEU A 216 -11.86 -8.02 -9.60
CA LEU A 216 -11.00 -7.93 -10.78
C LEU A 216 -11.64 -6.97 -11.78
N PHE A 217 -10.87 -5.97 -12.21
CA PHE A 217 -11.24 -4.99 -13.23
C PHE A 217 -10.28 -5.09 -14.43
N PRO A 218 -10.75 -5.50 -15.61
CA PRO A 218 -9.96 -5.42 -16.84
C PRO A 218 -9.66 -3.97 -17.18
N VAL A 219 -8.40 -3.67 -17.46
CA VAL A 219 -7.94 -2.31 -17.78
C VAL A 219 -7.52 -2.25 -19.26
N SER A 220 -8.23 -1.45 -20.02
CA SER A 220 -8.02 -1.20 -21.45
C SER A 220 -6.98 -0.11 -21.64
N LEU A 221 -5.73 -0.51 -21.85
CA LEU A 221 -4.63 0.37 -22.25
C LEU A 221 -4.04 -0.09 -23.58
N GLU A 222 -3.51 0.85 -24.35
CA GLU A 222 -2.75 0.56 -25.57
C GLU A 222 -1.57 -0.39 -25.28
N PRO A 223 -1.21 -1.29 -26.22
CA PRO A 223 -0.15 -2.29 -26.00
C PRO A 223 1.18 -1.68 -25.53
N GLU A 224 1.59 -0.56 -26.12
CA GLU A 224 2.84 0.12 -25.77
C GLU A 224 2.78 0.71 -24.35
N VAL A 225 1.61 1.22 -23.93
CA VAL A 225 1.41 1.73 -22.56
C VAL A 225 1.47 0.59 -21.54
N ARG A 226 0.87 -0.57 -21.83
CA ARG A 226 0.96 -1.76 -20.96
C ARG A 226 2.40 -2.24 -20.78
N LYS A 227 3.14 -2.32 -21.89
CA LYS A 227 4.56 -2.67 -21.90
C LYS A 227 5.38 -1.71 -21.06
N GLN A 228 5.26 -0.40 -21.30
CA GLN A 228 5.98 0.62 -20.54
C GLN A 228 5.64 0.58 -19.05
N LEU A 229 4.37 0.36 -18.70
CA LEU A 229 3.94 0.23 -17.31
C LEU A 229 4.60 -0.97 -16.63
N PHE A 230 4.65 -2.14 -17.30
CA PHE A 230 5.38 -3.30 -16.79
C PHE A 230 6.86 -2.99 -16.55
N MET A 231 7.54 -2.36 -17.51
CA MET A 231 8.94 -1.96 -17.36
C MET A 231 9.15 -1.01 -16.17
N ASN A 232 8.22 -0.07 -15.96
CA ASN A 232 8.24 0.85 -14.82
C ASN A 232 8.08 0.13 -13.48
N PHE A 233 7.26 -0.92 -13.39
CA PHE A 233 7.18 -1.77 -12.20
C PHE A 233 8.50 -2.49 -11.92
N VAL A 234 9.15 -3.03 -12.95
CA VAL A 234 10.44 -3.73 -12.83
C VAL A 234 11.54 -2.77 -12.39
N ASN A 235 11.64 -1.60 -13.03
CA ASN A 235 12.59 -0.56 -12.65
C ASN A 235 12.37 -0.11 -11.21
N ARG A 236 11.12 0.13 -10.80
CA ARG A 236 10.79 0.52 -9.43
C ARG A 236 11.20 -0.55 -8.41
N ALA A 237 11.07 -1.83 -8.77
CA ALA A 237 11.50 -2.92 -7.91
C ALA A 237 13.03 -2.96 -7.76
N ASN A 238 13.76 -2.73 -8.85
CA ASN A 238 15.23 -2.61 -8.83
C ASN A 238 15.72 -1.40 -8.03
N GLU A 239 15.05 -0.25 -8.15
CA GLU A 239 15.34 0.94 -7.34
C GLU A 239 15.22 0.63 -5.84
N LEU A 240 14.12 0.02 -5.41
CA LEU A 240 13.94 -0.36 -4.00
C LEU A 240 14.92 -1.42 -3.50
N ALA A 241 15.40 -2.30 -4.40
CA ALA A 241 16.43 -3.27 -4.07
C ALA A 241 17.81 -2.61 -3.90
N ALA A 242 18.07 -1.50 -4.60
CA ALA A 242 19.32 -0.75 -4.48
C ALA A 242 19.29 0.27 -3.33
N GLU A 243 18.16 0.95 -3.14
CA GLU A 243 17.94 1.97 -2.13
C GLU A 243 16.59 1.72 -1.44
N PRO A 244 16.59 1.12 -0.23
CA PRO A 244 15.37 0.88 0.52
C PRO A 244 14.63 2.18 0.82
N GLU A 245 13.30 2.13 0.82
CA GLU A 245 12.45 3.27 1.16
C GLU A 245 11.45 2.90 2.24
N TRP A 246 10.99 3.90 3.00
CA TRP A 246 9.89 3.74 3.93
C TRP A 246 8.56 3.59 3.18
N TYR A 247 7.74 2.61 3.55
CA TYR A 247 6.33 2.61 3.20
C TYR A 247 5.66 3.82 3.87
N HIS A 248 4.73 4.46 3.16
CA HIS A 248 3.95 5.54 3.74
C HIS A 248 2.48 5.47 3.33
N THR A 249 1.59 5.47 4.33
CA THR A 249 0.14 5.29 4.14
C THR A 249 -0.47 6.27 3.13
N ILE A 250 0.01 7.51 3.05
CA ILE A 250 -0.47 8.49 2.05
C ILE A 250 0.28 8.43 0.71
N TRP A 251 1.62 8.44 0.69
CA TRP A 251 2.36 8.72 -0.55
C TRP A 251 3.02 7.50 -1.19
N ALA A 252 3.36 6.46 -0.43
CA ALA A 252 4.15 5.33 -0.90
C ALA A 252 3.48 4.02 -0.43
N ASN A 253 2.41 3.67 -1.14
CA ASN A 253 1.55 2.52 -0.83
C ASN A 253 1.13 1.77 -2.11
N CYS A 254 0.36 0.70 -1.94
CA CYS A 254 -0.15 -0.16 -3.01
C CYS A 254 -0.97 0.56 -4.10
N THR A 255 -1.50 1.76 -3.84
CA THR A 255 -2.26 2.54 -4.84
C THR A 255 -1.45 3.70 -5.43
N THR A 256 -0.75 4.46 -4.59
CA THR A 256 0.02 5.64 -5.02
C THR A 256 1.28 5.27 -5.78
N VAL A 257 1.90 4.11 -5.51
CA VAL A 257 3.03 3.62 -6.29
C VAL A 257 2.58 3.34 -7.74
N PRO A 258 1.61 2.45 -8.03
CA PRO A 258 1.09 2.27 -9.39
C PRO A 258 0.64 3.57 -10.05
N PHE A 259 -0.06 4.44 -9.31
CA PHE A 259 -0.54 5.71 -9.84
C PHE A 259 0.61 6.62 -10.33
N ARG A 260 1.71 6.72 -9.58
CA ARG A 260 2.90 7.47 -10.01
C ARG A 260 3.51 6.84 -11.27
N LEU A 261 3.61 5.52 -11.34
CA LEU A 261 4.14 4.82 -12.52
C LEU A 261 3.27 5.09 -13.76
N VAL A 262 1.94 5.05 -13.64
CA VAL A 262 1.02 5.43 -14.72
C VAL A 262 1.23 6.88 -15.14
N LYS A 263 1.37 7.80 -14.20
CA LYS A 263 1.55 9.24 -14.50
C LYS A 263 2.82 9.56 -15.29
N THR A 264 3.87 8.73 -15.18
CA THR A 264 5.07 8.88 -16.02
C THR A 264 4.81 8.57 -17.50
N ILE A 265 3.81 7.73 -17.80
CA ILE A 265 3.46 7.28 -19.16
C ILE A 265 2.30 8.10 -19.72
N ALA A 266 1.33 8.45 -18.87
CA ALA A 266 0.16 9.25 -19.21
C ALA A 266 0.11 10.52 -18.32
N PRO A 267 0.89 11.57 -18.63
CA PRO A 267 0.95 12.78 -17.80
C PRO A 267 -0.37 13.54 -17.68
N SER A 268 -1.31 13.30 -18.60
CA SER A 268 -2.66 13.87 -18.58
C SER A 268 -3.55 13.34 -17.46
N VAL A 269 -3.20 12.20 -16.85
CA VAL A 269 -3.96 11.64 -15.71
C VAL A 269 -3.80 12.54 -14.49
N ALA A 270 -4.91 13.15 -14.06
CA ALA A 270 -4.94 14.06 -12.93
C ALA A 270 -4.78 13.31 -11.60
N LEU A 271 -4.24 13.98 -10.57
CA LEU A 271 -4.31 13.44 -9.22
C LEU A 271 -5.74 13.58 -8.71
N ASP A 272 -6.33 12.49 -8.25
CA ASP A 272 -7.70 12.44 -7.74
C ASP A 272 -7.70 11.93 -6.29
N TRP A 273 -8.62 12.42 -5.46
CA TRP A 273 -8.75 12.00 -4.06
C TRP A 273 -9.04 10.49 -3.92
N ARG A 274 -9.63 9.87 -4.96
CA ARG A 274 -9.91 8.43 -5.04
C ARG A 274 -8.64 7.57 -5.14
N VAL A 275 -7.48 8.17 -5.41
CA VAL A 275 -6.18 7.50 -5.27
C VAL A 275 -5.82 7.27 -3.79
N LEU A 276 -6.26 8.17 -2.89
CA LEU A 276 -6.11 8.00 -1.44
C LEU A 276 -7.24 7.17 -0.84
N ALA A 277 -8.47 7.39 -1.32
CA ALA A 277 -9.63 6.56 -0.99
C ALA A 277 -9.81 5.45 -2.04
N SER A 278 -8.85 4.53 -2.07
CA SER A 278 -8.68 3.52 -3.13
C SER A 278 -9.88 2.61 -3.35
N GLY A 279 -10.83 2.52 -2.41
CA GLY A 279 -12.12 1.84 -2.64
C GLY A 279 -12.97 2.46 -3.76
N TYR A 280 -12.74 3.74 -4.09
CA TYR A 280 -13.39 4.44 -5.20
C TYR A 280 -12.54 4.50 -6.47
N LEU A 281 -11.37 3.85 -6.48
CA LEU A 281 -10.49 3.83 -7.64
C LEU A 281 -11.16 3.28 -8.92
N PRO A 282 -12.03 2.25 -8.87
CA PRO A 282 -12.75 1.80 -10.06
C PRO A 282 -13.62 2.89 -10.70
N ALA A 283 -14.26 3.75 -9.89
CA ALA A 283 -15.04 4.87 -10.42
C ALA A 283 -14.15 5.88 -11.15
N TYR A 284 -12.95 6.13 -10.63
CA TYR A 284 -12.00 7.02 -11.30
C TYR A 284 -11.50 6.44 -12.62
N LEU A 285 -11.16 5.14 -12.65
CA LEU A 285 -10.73 4.47 -13.88
C LEU A 285 -11.85 4.38 -14.93
N HIS A 286 -13.11 4.28 -14.49
CA HIS A 286 -14.28 4.34 -15.39
C HIS A 286 -14.42 5.73 -16.03
N GLU A 287 -14.27 6.81 -15.25
CA GLU A 287 -14.27 8.19 -15.79
C GLU A 287 -13.11 8.46 -16.75
N LEU A 288 -11.96 7.81 -16.55
CA LEU A 288 -10.84 7.86 -17.49
C LEU A 288 -11.07 7.03 -18.76
N GLY A 289 -12.16 6.25 -18.83
CA GLY A 289 -12.48 5.41 -19.99
C GLY A 289 -11.58 4.19 -20.15
N VAL A 290 -10.86 3.77 -19.09
CA VAL A 290 -9.93 2.63 -19.15
C VAL A 290 -10.52 1.34 -18.55
N LEU A 291 -11.69 1.41 -17.91
CA LEU A 291 -12.52 0.22 -17.67
C LEU A 291 -13.44 -0.01 -18.88
N PRO A 292 -14.05 -1.20 -19.06
CA PRO A 292 -14.92 -1.49 -20.21
C PRO A 292 -15.90 -0.34 -20.50
N PRO A 293 -15.67 0.47 -21.56
CA PRO A 293 -16.25 1.81 -21.66
C PRO A 293 -17.75 1.78 -21.96
N ASP A 294 -18.22 0.69 -22.58
CA ASP A 294 -19.62 0.50 -22.97
C ASP A 294 -20.49 -0.05 -21.83
N MET A 295 -19.94 -0.23 -20.62
CA MET A 295 -20.66 -0.78 -19.47
C MET A 295 -20.85 0.28 -18.38
N PRO A 296 -22.08 0.43 -17.82
CA PRO A 296 -22.30 1.26 -16.64
C PRO A 296 -21.47 0.78 -15.45
N LEU A 297 -20.93 1.74 -14.67
CA LEU A 297 -20.11 1.42 -13.49
C LEU A 297 -20.77 0.43 -12.51
N PRO A 298 -22.08 0.51 -12.17
CA PRO A 298 -22.71 -0.46 -11.28
C PRO A 298 -22.58 -1.91 -11.78
N ASP A 299 -22.71 -2.12 -13.10
CA ASP A 299 -22.61 -3.44 -13.72
C ASP A 299 -21.16 -3.96 -13.70
N ILE A 300 -20.20 -3.07 -13.96
CA ILE A 300 -18.76 -3.36 -13.83
C ILE A 300 -18.46 -3.80 -12.39
N LEU A 301 -18.92 -3.04 -11.40
CA LEU A 301 -18.70 -3.34 -9.98
C LEU A 301 -19.34 -4.67 -9.58
N GLN A 302 -20.54 -4.98 -10.05
CA GLN A 302 -21.19 -6.26 -9.78
C GLN A 302 -20.43 -7.43 -10.41
N ARG A 303 -20.02 -7.30 -11.67
CA ARG A 303 -19.30 -8.32 -12.45
C ARG A 303 -17.89 -8.59 -11.94
N SER A 304 -17.26 -7.57 -11.36
CA SER A 304 -15.88 -7.61 -10.87
C SER A 304 -15.66 -8.51 -9.66
N VAL A 305 -16.69 -8.77 -8.85
CA VAL A 305 -16.52 -9.48 -7.57
C VAL A 305 -16.15 -10.94 -7.83
N LEU A 306 -15.04 -11.37 -7.24
CA LEU A 306 -14.56 -12.74 -7.34
C LEU A 306 -15.23 -13.63 -6.28
N PRO A 307 -15.68 -14.84 -6.65
CA PRO A 307 -16.10 -15.82 -5.67
C PRO A 307 -14.90 -16.37 -4.90
N LYS A 308 -15.17 -17.01 -3.76
CA LYS A 308 -14.17 -17.87 -3.11
C LYS A 308 -13.89 -19.06 -4.03
N SER A 309 -12.63 -19.37 -4.26
CA SER A 309 -12.21 -20.38 -5.23
C SER A 309 -12.11 -21.79 -4.63
N GLY A 310 -12.10 -21.92 -3.30
CA GLY A 310 -11.92 -23.19 -2.59
C GLY A 310 -10.44 -23.63 -2.49
N PRO A 311 -10.14 -24.82 -1.93
CA PRO A 311 -8.77 -25.32 -1.78
C PRO A 311 -8.11 -25.59 -3.15
N GLU A 312 -6.81 -25.31 -3.24
CA GLU A 312 -6.03 -25.31 -4.49
C GLU A 312 -5.81 -26.72 -5.08
N ALA A 313 -6.65 -27.13 -6.04
CA ALA A 313 -6.37 -28.28 -6.92
C ALA A 313 -6.06 -27.88 -8.37
N VAL A 314 -6.02 -26.57 -8.67
CA VAL A 314 -5.96 -26.04 -10.03
C VAL A 314 -4.55 -25.49 -10.36
N SER A 315 -4.10 -25.67 -11.61
CA SER A 315 -2.86 -25.08 -12.09
C SER A 315 -2.93 -23.54 -12.07
N GLY A 316 -1.80 -22.84 -12.03
CA GLY A 316 -1.75 -21.37 -12.05
C GLY A 316 -2.51 -20.75 -13.22
N PRO A 317 -2.30 -21.24 -14.46
CA PRO A 317 -3.05 -20.77 -15.63
C PRO A 317 -4.56 -20.98 -15.52
N ALA A 318 -5.02 -22.18 -15.11
CA ALA A 318 -6.46 -22.45 -14.99
C ALA A 318 -7.10 -21.67 -13.83
N TYR A 319 -6.37 -21.41 -12.75
CA TYR A 319 -6.82 -20.48 -11.70
C TYR A 319 -6.99 -19.08 -12.26
N SER A 320 -5.98 -18.57 -12.98
CA SER A 320 -5.99 -17.23 -13.59
C SER A 320 -7.16 -17.06 -14.57
N GLU A 321 -7.43 -18.06 -15.41
CA GLU A 321 -8.59 -18.08 -16.31
C GLU A 321 -9.91 -18.04 -15.53
N SER A 322 -10.02 -18.77 -14.43
CA SER A 322 -11.23 -18.81 -13.61
C SER A 322 -11.62 -17.43 -13.03
N LEU A 323 -10.63 -16.58 -12.71
CA LEU A 323 -10.88 -15.23 -12.19
C LEU A 323 -11.61 -14.32 -13.19
N ARG A 324 -11.55 -14.67 -14.49
CA ARG A 324 -12.09 -13.86 -15.58
C ARG A 324 -13.36 -14.43 -16.20
N GLN A 325 -13.90 -15.53 -15.66
CA GLN A 325 -15.13 -16.15 -16.18
C GLN A 325 -16.30 -15.16 -16.29
N ASN A 326 -16.43 -14.28 -15.30
CA ASN A 326 -17.47 -13.26 -15.34
C ASN A 326 -17.30 -12.32 -16.53
N TRP A 327 -16.07 -12.05 -16.99
CA TRP A 327 -15.73 -11.07 -18.03
C TRP A 327 -15.80 -11.61 -19.46
N VAL A 328 -15.81 -12.93 -19.64
CA VAL A 328 -16.07 -13.55 -20.94
C VAL A 328 -17.55 -13.29 -21.31
N SER A 329 -17.81 -12.78 -22.51
CA SER A 329 -19.17 -12.64 -23.02
C SER A 329 -19.86 -14.02 -22.97
N ALA A 330 -21.10 -14.09 -22.49
CA ALA A 330 -21.90 -15.30 -22.69
C ALA A 330 -21.97 -15.57 -24.22
N PRO A 331 -21.73 -16.82 -24.66
CA PRO A 331 -21.75 -17.18 -26.07
C PRO A 331 -23.10 -16.90 -26.74
#